data_AF-A0AA35QXC0-F1
#
_entry.id   AF-A0AA35QXC0-F1
#
_cell.length_a   1.000
_cell.length_b   1.000
_cell.length_c   1.000
_cell.angle_alpha   90.00
_cell.angle_beta   90.00
_cell.angle_gamma   90.00
#
_symmetry.space_group_name_H-M   'P 1'
#
loop_
_entity.id
_entity.type
_entity.pdbx_description
1 polymer ?
#
loop_
_entity_poly.entity_id
_entity_poly.type
_entity_poly.pdbx_seq_one_letter_code
_entity_poly.pdbx_strand_id
1 'polypeptide(L)' 'MKMRRNGLNLEGKRVVCVITGSGLKDPDMAVSSVQADTIEVKANLEAIEAAIMDSLPVASRANPVGGP' A
#
# COMPACT_ATOMS: atom_id res chain seq x y z
N MET A 1 0.84 -18.21 -5.35
CA MET A 1 -0.39 -18.29 -6.20
C MET A 1 -0.28 -19.20 -7.43
N LYS A 2 0.92 -19.46 -8.00
CA LYS A 2 1.06 -20.32 -9.20
C LYS A 2 0.47 -21.73 -9.02
N MET A 3 0.77 -22.41 -7.91
CA MET A 3 0.24 -23.76 -7.66
C MET A 3 -1.29 -23.81 -7.56
N ARG A 4 -1.92 -22.81 -6.90
CA ARG A 4 -3.38 -22.67 -6.90
C ARG A 4 -3.96 -22.50 -8.30
N ARG A 5 -3.33 -21.66 -9.12
CA ARG A 5 -3.71 -21.47 -10.54
C ARG A 5 -3.55 -22.74 -11.37
N ASN A 6 -2.60 -23.60 -11.01
CA ASN A 6 -2.38 -24.89 -11.66
C ASN A 6 -3.24 -26.03 -11.07
N GLY A 7 -4.30 -25.70 -10.32
CA GLY A 7 -5.28 -26.69 -9.83
C GLY A 7 -5.00 -27.26 -8.44
N LEU A 8 -3.97 -26.78 -7.73
CA LEU A 8 -3.77 -27.19 -6.33
C LEU A 8 -4.90 -26.64 -5.45
N ASN A 9 -5.77 -27.51 -4.94
CA ASN A 9 -6.81 -27.12 -4.00
C ASN A 9 -6.26 -26.98 -2.57
N LEU A 10 -6.41 -25.78 -1.99
CA LEU A 10 -5.99 -25.41 -0.63
C LEU A 10 -7.19 -25.04 0.25
N GLU A 11 -8.41 -25.25 -0.23
CA GLU A 11 -9.63 -25.00 0.53
C GLU A 11 -9.67 -25.85 1.81
N GLY A 12 -10.03 -25.21 2.93
CA GLY A 12 -10.05 -25.84 4.25
C GLY A 12 -8.68 -26.21 4.82
N LYS A 13 -7.57 -25.90 4.13
CA LYS A 13 -6.21 -26.23 4.58
C LYS A 13 -5.49 -25.00 5.15
N ARG A 14 -4.67 -25.21 6.18
CA ARG A 14 -3.74 -24.19 6.70
C ARG A 14 -2.42 -24.25 5.93
N VAL A 15 -2.00 -23.11 5.39
CA VAL A 15 -0.74 -22.97 4.63
C VAL A 15 0.19 -22.05 5.40
N VAL A 16 1.45 -22.45 5.53
CA VAL A 16 2.50 -21.65 6.15
C VAL A 16 3.59 -21.39 5.13
N CYS A 17 3.90 -20.12 4.89
CA CYS A 17 5.03 -19.71 4.07
C CYS A 17 6.18 -19.29 4.98
N VAL A 18 7.31 -19.98 4.90
CA VAL A 18 8.52 -19.59 5.62
C VAL A 18 9.27 -18.56 4.79
N ILE A 19 9.39 -17.35 5.33
CA ILE A 19 10.19 -16.30 4.71
C ILE A 19 11.59 -16.39 5.29
N THR A 20 12.56 -16.76 4.45
CA THR A 20 13.94 -17.08 4.88
C THR A 20 14.83 -15.84 5.04
N GLY A 21 14.38 -14.67 4.58
CA GLY A 21 15.11 -13.40 4.64
C GLY A 21 14.22 -12.23 5.04
N SER A 22 14.81 -11.14 5.54
CA SER A 22 14.09 -9.89 5.77
C SER A 22 14.15 -9.03 4.51
N GLY A 23 13.11 -8.21 4.29
CA GLY A 23 13.05 -7.30 3.15
C GLY A 23 14.18 -6.27 3.10
N LEU A 24 14.79 -5.96 4.26
CA LEU A 24 15.89 -4.99 4.36
C LEU A 24 17.23 -5.50 3.80
N LYS A 25 17.35 -6.81 3.50
CA LYS A 25 18.58 -7.40 2.97
C LYS A 25 18.85 -7.04 1.49
N ASP A 26 17.84 -6.56 0.78
CA ASP A 26 17.94 -6.20 -0.64
C ASP A 26 17.19 -4.88 -0.89
N PRO A 27 17.79 -3.74 -0.52
CA PRO A 27 17.17 -2.43 -0.68
C PRO A 27 17.03 -2.03 -2.16
N ASP A 28 17.91 -2.50 -3.03
CA ASP A 28 17.87 -2.17 -4.46
C ASP A 28 16.64 -2.79 -5.13
N MET A 29 16.34 -4.05 -4.83
CA MET A 29 15.10 -4.68 -5.27
C MET A 29 13.88 -3.99 -4.65
N ALA A 30 13.95 -3.59 -3.37
CA ALA A 30 12.85 -2.87 -2.73
C ALA A 30 12.53 -1.57 -3.47
N VAL A 31 13.53 -0.73 -3.75
CA VAL A 31 13.37 0.55 -4.46
C VAL A 31 12.90 0.35 -5.91
N SER A 32 13.50 -0.58 -6.64
CA SER A 32 13.13 -0.82 -8.06
C SER A 32 11.76 -1.48 -8.25
N SER A 33 11.22 -2.12 -7.21
CA SER A 33 9.89 -2.76 -7.26
C SER A 33 8.74 -1.83 -6.85
N VAL A 34 9.04 -0.66 -6.29
CA VAL A 34 8.02 0.33 -5.91
C VAL A 34 7.29 0.81 -7.16
N GLN A 35 5.97 0.68 -7.16
CA GLN A 35 5.09 1.16 -8.22
C GLN A 35 4.53 2.57 -7.95
N ALA A 36 4.80 3.10 -6.76
CA ALA A 36 4.32 4.42 -6.34
C ALA A 36 5.42 5.47 -6.57
N ASP A 37 5.10 6.51 -7.32
CA ASP A 37 6.02 7.62 -7.53
C ASP A 37 6.11 8.50 -6.27
N THR A 38 7.30 9.04 -6.03
CA THR A 38 7.47 10.08 -5.02
C THR A 38 6.91 11.39 -5.54
N ILE A 39 6.02 12.02 -4.79
CA ILE A 39 5.48 13.34 -5.12
C ILE A 39 6.32 14.43 -4.47
N GLU A 40 6.78 15.39 -5.27
CA GLU A 40 7.39 16.61 -4.75
C GLU A 40 6.31 17.64 -4.43
N VAL A 41 6.35 18.20 -3.22
CA VAL A 41 5.36 19.15 -2.71
C VAL A 41 6.08 20.37 -2.14
N LYS A 42 5.48 21.56 -2.30
CA LYS A 42 6.03 22.78 -1.71
C LYS A 42 6.02 22.70 -0.18
N ALA A 43 7.03 23.29 0.46
CA ALA A 43 7.14 23.37 1.92
C ALA A 43 6.20 24.42 2.54
N ASN A 44 4.90 24.32 2.26
CA ASN A 44 3.85 25.11 2.89
C ASN A 44 2.66 24.21 3.24
N LEU A 45 1.83 24.68 4.16
CA LEU A 45 0.75 23.88 4.74
C LEU A 45 -0.29 23.52 3.68
N GLU A 46 -0.66 24.48 2.84
CA GLU A 46 -1.71 24.34 1.83
C GLU A 46 -1.36 23.26 0.81
N ALA A 47 -0.11 23.20 0.36
CA ALA A 47 0.34 22.19 -0.60
C ALA A 47 0.38 20.78 0.01
N ILE A 48 0.73 20.67 1.29
CA ILE A 48 0.75 19.37 2.01
C ILE A 48 -0.68 18.86 2.20
N GLU A 49 -1.60 19.71 2.64
CA GLU A 49 -3.02 19.34 2.84
C GLU A 49 -3.66 18.85 1.54
N ALA A 50 -3.42 19.56 0.44
CA ALA A 50 -3.93 19.17 -0.88
C ALA A 50 -3.36 17.81 -1.32
N ALA A 51 -2.05 17.60 -1.20
CA ALA A 51 -1.39 16.35 -1.57
C ALA A 51 -1.92 15.15 -0.75
N ILE A 52 -2.14 15.34 0.55
CA ILE A 52 -2.71 14.30 1.41
C ILE A 52 -4.16 13.98 0.98
N MET A 53 -5.00 15.00 0.74
CA MET A 53 -6.40 14.80 0.35
C MET A 53 -6.59 14.12 -1.03
N ASP A 54 -5.64 14.31 -1.94
CA ASP A 54 -5.62 13.60 -3.22
C ASP A 54 -5.16 12.15 -3.09
N SER A 55 -4.26 11.85 -2.14
CA SER A 55 -3.76 10.49 -1.90
C SER A 55 -4.69 9.58 -1.09
N LEU A 56 -5.68 10.15 -0.38
CA LEU A 56 -6.59 9.40 0.47
C LEU A 56 -7.69 8.69 -0.34
N PRO A 57 -8.01 7.42 -0.02
CA PRO A 57 -9.14 6.72 -0.64
C PRO A 57 -10.46 7.44 -0.32
N VAL A 58 -11.34 7.55 -1.32
CA VAL A 58 -12.59 8.34 -1.28
C VAL A 58 -13.46 8.10 -0.04
N ALA A 59 -13.36 6.91 0.57
CA ALA A 59 -14.07 6.53 1.80
C ALA A 59 -13.67 7.33 3.06
N SER A 60 -12.53 8.03 3.08
CA SER A 60 -12.09 8.83 4.24
C SER A 60 -12.34 10.33 4.09
N ARG A 61 -12.98 10.78 2.99
CA ARG A 61 -13.37 12.18 2.77
C ARG A 61 -14.62 12.51 3.59
N ALA A 62 -14.41 12.73 4.89
CA ALA A 62 -15.34 13.04 5.98
C ALA A 62 -16.85 13.19 5.71
N ASN A 63 -17.64 12.52 6.57
CA ASN A 63 -18.98 12.93 7.00
C ASN A 63 -18.99 14.43 7.35
N PRO A 64 -19.92 15.25 6.82
CA PRO A 64 -20.00 16.66 7.21
C PRO A 64 -20.32 16.71 8.71
N VAL A 65 -19.37 17.22 9.50
CA VAL A 65 -19.63 17.56 10.89
C VAL A 65 -20.57 18.76 10.86
N GLY A 66 -21.87 18.48 10.95
CA GLY A 66 -22.89 19.50 11.07
C GLY A 66 -22.70 20.26 12.38
N GLY A 67 -22.39 21.55 12.28
CA GLY A 67 -22.61 22.50 13.35
C GLY A 67 -23.93 23.22 13.13
N PRO A 68 -24.67 23.61 14.19
CA PRO A 68 -25.62 24.70 14.09
C PRO A 68 -24.91 26.04 13.85
#